data_AF-A0A1E7I2J9-F1
#
_entry.id   AF-A0A1E7I2J9-F1
#
_cell.length_a   1.000
_cell.length_b   1.000
_cell.length_c   1.000
_cell.angle_alpha   90.00
_cell.angle_beta   90.00
_cell.angle_gamma   90.00
#
_symmetry.space_group_name_H-M   'P 1'
#
loop_
_entity.id
_entity.type
_entity.pdbx_description
1 polymer ?
#
loop_
_entity_poly.entity_id
_entity_poly.type
_entity_poly.pdbx_seq_one_letter_code
_entity_poly.pdbx_strand_id
1 'polypeptide(L)'
;MTELSNRDEYLRQFSGEVKAPQKQIEALKSALDIRKFEIELYWKRAAYFWTFTGAALAGYFLLIRLEIPYSFEPTYVVSVLGLVFSIAWYFVNRGSKAWQRNWEAHVDLLEDEIQGPLYKTGINRYTYHFWNITDAFPFSVSKINQILNLFVAAIWLFLSFRTLFLIQWSEPSHKATFLVTTAVSVVTLWLLYKQGRTSKTDAEIEVNLRQRRYVSKRETSGE
;
A
#
# COMPACT_ATOMS: atom_id res chain seq x y z
N MET A 1 -4.05 26.47 -10.62
CA MET A 1 -4.77 26.38 -9.33
C MET A 1 -5.35 27.76 -9.10
N THR A 2 -6.66 27.91 -9.06
CA THR A 2 -7.31 29.22 -8.87
C THR A 2 -7.26 29.56 -7.39
N GLU A 3 -6.74 30.73 -7.05
CA GLU A 3 -6.67 31.18 -5.66
C GLU A 3 -7.96 31.94 -5.33
N LEU A 4 -8.73 31.40 -4.37
CA LEU A 4 -9.96 32.03 -3.89
C LEU A 4 -9.61 32.96 -2.73
N SER A 5 -9.97 34.24 -2.87
CA SER A 5 -9.51 35.30 -1.97
C SER A 5 -10.48 35.62 -0.84
N ASN A 6 -11.75 35.23 -0.97
CA ASN A 6 -12.81 35.56 -0.01
C ASN A 6 -13.84 34.44 0.14
N ARG A 7 -14.54 34.46 1.28
CA ARG A 7 -15.53 33.44 1.68
C ARG A 7 -16.68 33.32 0.69
N ASP A 8 -17.17 34.42 0.15
CA ASP A 8 -18.34 34.41 -0.72
C ASP A 8 -18.01 33.76 -2.08
N GLU A 9 -16.81 34.00 -2.61
CA GLU A 9 -16.29 33.33 -3.79
C GLU A 9 -16.17 31.81 -3.59
N TYR A 10 -15.69 31.38 -2.41
CA TYR A 10 -15.66 29.96 -2.04
C TYR A 10 -17.06 29.35 -1.98
N LEU A 11 -18.00 29.99 -1.26
CA LEU A 11 -19.35 29.45 -1.11
C LEU A 11 -20.13 29.39 -2.42
N ARG A 12 -19.86 30.30 -3.37
CA ARG A 12 -20.45 30.26 -4.70
C ARG A 12 -20.14 28.96 -5.46
N GLN A 13 -18.98 28.34 -5.23
CA GLN A 13 -18.60 27.07 -5.85
C GLN A 13 -19.50 25.89 -5.44
N PHE A 14 -20.23 26.04 -4.33
CA PHE A 14 -21.12 25.01 -3.76
C PHE A 14 -22.60 25.37 -3.89
N SER A 15 -22.90 26.50 -4.54
CA SER A 15 -24.25 27.02 -4.68
C SER A 15 -24.84 26.67 -6.05
N GLY A 16 -26.15 26.46 -6.10
CA GLY A 16 -26.88 26.10 -7.33
C GLY A 16 -27.50 24.72 -7.27
N GLU A 17 -28.19 24.35 -8.35
CA GLU A 17 -28.78 23.02 -8.49
C GLU A 17 -27.74 22.02 -9.01
N VAL A 18 -27.81 20.78 -8.50
CA VAL A 18 -27.00 19.67 -9.00
C VAL A 18 -27.43 19.34 -10.44
N LYS A 19 -26.49 19.44 -11.38
CA LYS A 19 -26.73 19.20 -12.82
C LYS A 19 -26.09 17.90 -13.33
N ALA A 20 -26.00 16.89 -12.47
CA ALA A 20 -25.38 15.60 -12.79
C ALA A 20 -26.42 14.48 -12.89
N PRO A 21 -26.28 13.52 -13.84
CA PRO A 21 -27.11 12.32 -13.88
C PRO A 21 -27.00 11.49 -12.60
N GLN A 22 -28.07 10.79 -12.21
CA GLN A 22 -28.08 9.93 -11.01
C GLN A 22 -26.90 8.94 -10.97
N LYS A 23 -26.53 8.38 -12.13
CA LYS A 23 -25.38 7.45 -12.22
C LYS A 23 -24.06 8.08 -11.79
N GLN A 24 -23.84 9.36 -12.09
CA GLN A 24 -22.63 10.09 -11.71
C GLN A 24 -22.61 10.35 -10.20
N ILE A 25 -23.76 10.68 -9.61
CA ILE A 25 -23.91 10.86 -8.16
C ILE A 25 -23.56 9.56 -7.41
N GLU A 26 -24.11 8.42 -7.85
CA GLU A 26 -23.77 7.12 -7.26
C GLU A 26 -22.30 6.72 -7.49
N ALA A 27 -21.72 7.09 -8.64
CA ALA A 27 -20.31 6.85 -8.91
C ALA A 27 -19.41 7.66 -7.97
N LEU A 28 -19.72 8.94 -7.73
CA LEU A 28 -18.98 9.79 -6.79
C LEU A 28 -19.07 9.21 -5.37
N LYS A 29 -20.27 8.84 -4.93
CA LYS A 29 -20.50 8.21 -3.63
C LYS A 29 -19.66 6.93 -3.47
N SER A 30 -19.69 6.07 -4.48
CA SER A 30 -18.89 4.84 -4.49
C SER A 30 -17.38 5.13 -4.45
N ALA A 31 -16.91 6.11 -5.21
CA ALA A 31 -15.50 6.51 -5.22
C ALA A 31 -15.05 7.04 -3.85
N LEU A 32 -15.88 7.84 -3.17
CA LEU A 32 -15.62 8.32 -1.82
C LEU A 32 -15.57 7.18 -0.79
N ASP A 33 -16.50 6.24 -0.87
CA ASP A 33 -16.56 5.07 0.02
C ASP A 33 -15.36 4.15 -0.18
N ILE A 34 -15.00 3.84 -1.44
CA ILE A 34 -13.84 2.99 -1.74
C ILE A 34 -12.54 3.69 -1.32
N ARG A 35 -12.41 5.00 -1.53
CA ARG A 35 -11.25 5.76 -1.05
C ARG A 35 -11.09 5.66 0.46
N LYS A 36 -12.18 5.82 1.22
CA LYS A 36 -12.16 5.64 2.69
C LYS A 36 -11.73 4.22 3.06
N PHE A 37 -12.29 3.23 2.39
CA PHE A 37 -11.93 1.82 2.59
C PHE A 37 -10.44 1.56 2.31
N GLU A 38 -9.86 2.12 1.24
CA GLU A 38 -8.43 1.99 0.93
C GLU A 38 -7.52 2.65 1.98
N ILE A 39 -7.97 3.74 2.60
CA ILE A 39 -7.25 4.36 3.74
C ILE A 39 -7.27 3.41 4.95
N GLU A 40 -8.41 2.81 5.27
CA GLU A 40 -8.51 1.83 6.37
C GLU A 40 -7.65 0.60 6.11
N LEU A 41 -7.71 0.05 4.89
CA LEU A 41 -6.89 -1.09 4.51
C LEU A 41 -5.40 -0.77 4.57
N TYR A 42 -4.98 0.45 4.21
CA TYR A 42 -3.58 0.87 4.37
C TYR A 42 -3.11 0.75 5.82
N TRP A 43 -3.91 1.20 6.78
CA TRP A 43 -3.58 1.09 8.20
C TRP A 43 -3.60 -0.35 8.70
N LYS A 44 -4.59 -1.16 8.29
CA LYS A 44 -4.64 -2.59 8.61
C LYS A 44 -3.41 -3.33 8.09
N ARG A 45 -2.96 -2.99 6.87
CA ARG A 45 -1.74 -3.56 6.28
C ARG A 45 -0.49 -3.15 7.03
N ALA A 46 -0.38 -1.88 7.40
CA ALA A 46 0.73 -1.38 8.19
C ALA A 46 0.81 -2.08 9.56
N ALA A 47 -0.32 -2.33 10.22
CA ALA A 47 -0.36 -2.95 11.55
C ALA A 47 0.30 -4.34 11.57
N TYR A 48 -0.06 -5.26 10.64
CA TYR A 48 0.54 -6.59 10.66
C TYR A 48 2.05 -6.54 10.34
N PHE A 49 2.48 -5.69 9.40
CA PHE A 49 3.90 -5.57 9.07
C PHE A 49 4.72 -5.03 10.24
N TRP A 50 4.17 -4.06 10.98
CA TRP A 50 4.76 -3.59 12.23
C TRP A 50 4.89 -4.70 13.27
N THR A 51 3.83 -5.47 13.49
CA THR A 51 3.82 -6.59 14.43
C THR A 51 4.89 -7.63 14.09
N PHE A 52 4.98 -8.06 12.82
CA PHE A 52 6.00 -9.02 12.38
C PHE A 52 7.41 -8.44 12.49
N THR A 53 7.61 -7.18 12.12
CA THR A 53 8.91 -6.51 12.24
C THR A 53 9.36 -6.43 13.70
N GLY A 54 8.47 -6.04 14.61
CA GLY A 54 8.76 -5.98 16.05
C GLY A 54 9.10 -7.35 16.63
N ALA A 55 8.31 -8.38 16.29
CA ALA A 55 8.56 -9.75 16.73
C ALA A 55 9.90 -10.29 16.21
N ALA A 56 10.22 -10.03 14.93
CA ALA A 56 11.49 -10.44 14.34
C ALA A 56 12.68 -9.73 15.02
N LEU A 57 12.59 -8.42 15.27
CA LEU A 57 13.64 -7.68 15.98
C LEU A 57 13.85 -8.23 17.39
N ALA A 58 12.77 -8.46 18.14
CA ALA A 58 12.84 -9.06 19.47
C ALA A 58 13.50 -10.46 19.43
N GLY A 59 13.11 -11.30 18.47
CA GLY A 59 13.69 -12.61 18.26
C GLY A 59 15.19 -12.55 17.94
N TYR A 60 15.60 -11.65 17.04
CA TYR A 60 17.00 -11.45 16.70
C TYR A 60 17.82 -11.02 17.93
N PHE A 61 17.35 -10.03 18.69
CA PHE A 61 18.07 -9.54 19.88
C PHE A 61 18.11 -10.57 21.01
N LEU A 62 17.08 -11.40 21.14
CA LEU A 62 17.08 -12.51 22.10
C LEU A 62 18.14 -13.56 21.73
N LEU A 63 18.22 -13.95 20.45
CA LEU A 63 19.18 -14.95 19.97
C LEU A 63 20.62 -14.52 20.18
N ILE A 64 20.95 -13.24 19.92
CA ILE A 64 22.32 -12.75 20.14
C ILE A 64 22.66 -12.60 21.62
N ARG A 65 21.67 -12.40 22.50
CA ARG A 65 21.90 -12.22 23.95
C ARG A 65 22.16 -13.53 24.66
N LEU A 66 21.50 -14.60 24.24
CA LEU A 66 21.52 -15.88 24.95
C LEU A 66 22.79 -16.71 24.70
N GLU A 67 23.75 -16.21 23.89
CA GLU A 67 25.03 -16.88 23.56
C GLU A 67 24.87 -18.39 23.24
N ILE A 68 23.76 -18.75 22.60
CA ILE A 68 23.42 -20.15 22.36
C ILE A 68 24.45 -20.74 21.38
N PRO A 69 25.03 -21.91 21.67
CA PRO A 69 25.80 -22.67 20.68
C PRO A 69 24.94 -22.90 19.43
N TYR A 70 25.48 -22.71 18.23
CA TYR A 70 24.71 -22.77 16.96
C TYR A 70 23.65 -21.66 16.79
N SER A 71 23.85 -20.50 17.41
CA SER A 71 22.95 -19.34 17.24
C SER A 71 23.02 -18.71 15.85
N PHE A 72 24.02 -19.03 15.01
CA PHE A 72 24.13 -18.43 13.68
C PHE A 72 22.92 -18.71 12.82
N GLU A 73 22.54 -19.98 12.66
CA GLU A 73 21.47 -20.41 11.77
C GLU A 73 20.15 -19.67 12.04
N PRO A 74 19.59 -19.71 13.26
CA PRO A 74 18.34 -18.99 13.55
C PRO A 74 18.54 -17.46 13.46
N THR A 75 19.68 -16.92 13.85
CA THR A 75 19.93 -15.46 13.80
C THR A 75 20.01 -14.95 12.36
N TYR A 76 20.66 -15.71 11.48
CA TYR A 76 20.77 -15.39 10.07
C TYR A 76 19.41 -15.52 9.37
N VAL A 77 18.67 -16.60 9.64
CA VAL A 77 17.31 -16.78 9.12
C VAL A 77 16.40 -15.63 9.54
N VAL A 78 16.40 -15.24 10.82
CA VAL A 78 15.56 -14.13 11.30
C VAL A 78 15.96 -12.80 10.67
N SER A 79 17.27 -12.52 10.52
CA SER A 79 17.71 -11.26 9.93
C SER A 79 17.35 -11.12 8.45
N VAL A 80 17.51 -12.19 7.68
CA VAL A 80 17.09 -12.22 6.28
C VAL A 80 15.57 -12.20 6.14
N LEU A 81 14.83 -12.88 7.03
CA LEU A 81 13.37 -12.81 7.07
C LEU A 81 12.89 -11.37 7.26
N GLY A 82 13.49 -10.65 8.23
CA GLY A 82 13.20 -9.25 8.47
C GLY A 82 13.47 -8.35 7.26
N LEU A 83 14.55 -8.61 6.53
CA LEU A 83 14.87 -7.91 5.28
C LEU A 83 13.79 -8.13 4.21
N VAL A 84 13.42 -9.39 3.96
CA VAL A 84 12.38 -9.74 2.96
C VAL A 84 11.04 -9.10 3.32
N PHE A 85 10.64 -9.19 4.59
CA PHE A 85 9.41 -8.57 5.09
C PHE A 85 9.41 -7.05 4.91
N SER A 86 10.52 -6.38 5.19
CA SER A 86 10.63 -4.92 5.06
C SER A 86 10.53 -4.45 3.60
N ILE A 87 11.13 -5.20 2.68
CA ILE A 87 11.03 -4.92 1.24
C ILE A 87 9.61 -5.21 0.72
N ALA A 88 9.01 -6.33 1.12
CA ALA A 88 7.62 -6.64 0.79
C ALA A 88 6.67 -5.55 1.29
N TRP A 89 6.87 -5.06 2.52
CA TRP A 89 6.10 -3.97 3.09
C TRP A 89 6.26 -2.67 2.29
N TYR A 90 7.47 -2.34 1.84
CA TYR A 90 7.71 -1.22 0.94
C TYR A 90 6.87 -1.33 -0.36
N PHE A 91 6.85 -2.51 -1.00
CA PHE A 91 6.05 -2.73 -2.21
C PHE A 91 4.54 -2.61 -1.94
N VAL A 92 4.05 -3.18 -0.84
CA VAL A 92 2.63 -3.08 -0.45
C VAL A 92 2.22 -1.61 -0.19
N ASN A 93 3.08 -0.83 0.47
CA ASN A 93 2.83 0.60 0.70
C ASN A 93 2.86 1.42 -0.60
N ARG A 94 3.69 1.04 -1.57
CA ARG A 94 3.69 1.63 -2.93
C ARG A 94 2.41 1.30 -3.69
N GLY A 95 1.96 0.04 -3.65
CA GLY A 95 0.72 -0.40 -4.27
C GLY A 95 -0.52 0.28 -3.67
N SER A 96 -0.59 0.33 -2.34
CA SER A 96 -1.67 1.03 -1.61
C SER A 96 -1.79 2.50 -2.04
N LYS A 97 -0.65 3.18 -2.18
CA LYS A 97 -0.62 4.58 -2.62
C LYS A 97 -1.11 4.75 -4.06
N ALA A 98 -0.78 3.82 -4.96
CA ALA A 98 -1.22 3.87 -6.33
C ALA A 98 -2.75 3.78 -6.43
N TRP A 99 -3.35 2.85 -5.67
CA TRP A 99 -4.81 2.70 -5.62
C TRP A 99 -5.51 3.87 -4.94
N GLN A 100 -4.96 4.42 -3.85
CA GLN A 100 -5.50 5.64 -3.25
C GLN A 100 -5.54 6.79 -4.27
N ARG A 101 -4.43 7.04 -4.97
CA ARG A 101 -4.37 8.08 -6.02
C ARG A 101 -5.36 7.85 -7.16
N ASN A 102 -5.60 6.59 -7.53
CA ASN A 102 -6.59 6.27 -8.56
C ASN A 102 -8.00 6.72 -8.12
N TRP A 103 -8.39 6.40 -6.89
CA TRP A 103 -9.70 6.80 -6.37
C TRP A 103 -9.80 8.29 -6.07
N GLU A 104 -8.71 8.93 -5.64
CA GLU A 104 -8.63 10.39 -5.56
C GLU A 104 -8.88 11.04 -6.92
N ALA A 105 -8.26 10.54 -7.99
CA ALA A 105 -8.50 11.04 -9.34
C ALA A 105 -9.94 10.82 -9.81
N HIS A 106 -10.57 9.69 -9.48
CA HIS A 106 -12.00 9.49 -9.76
C HIS A 106 -12.89 10.51 -9.01
N VAL A 107 -12.60 10.77 -7.73
CA VAL A 107 -13.33 11.79 -6.96
C VAL A 107 -13.14 13.18 -7.60
N ASP A 108 -11.90 13.53 -7.94
CA ASP A 108 -11.59 14.80 -8.61
C ASP A 108 -12.39 14.96 -9.91
N LEU A 109 -12.51 13.92 -10.72
CA LEU A 109 -13.24 13.99 -11.99
C LEU A 109 -14.76 14.06 -11.82
N LEU A 110 -15.30 13.58 -10.71
CA LEU A 110 -16.74 13.44 -10.51
C LEU A 110 -17.37 14.57 -9.68
N GLU A 111 -16.60 15.24 -8.81
CA GLU A 111 -17.18 16.09 -7.76
C GLU A 111 -17.75 17.44 -8.22
N ASP A 112 -17.17 18.07 -9.24
CA ASP A 112 -17.41 19.50 -9.56
C ASP A 112 -18.89 19.80 -9.83
N GLU A 113 -19.58 18.94 -10.57
CA GLU A 113 -21.00 19.13 -10.96
C GLU A 113 -22.00 18.72 -9.87
N ILE A 114 -21.53 18.02 -8.83
CA ILE A 114 -22.38 17.44 -7.77
C ILE A 114 -22.27 18.25 -6.48
N GLN A 115 -21.05 18.45 -6.02
CA GLN A 115 -20.77 19.05 -4.71
C GLN A 115 -19.72 20.16 -4.79
N GLY A 116 -19.39 20.64 -6.00
CA GLY A 116 -18.29 21.57 -6.21
C GLY A 116 -16.91 20.93 -5.98
N PRO A 117 -15.83 21.72 -6.07
CA PRO A 117 -14.43 21.24 -5.98
C PRO A 117 -14.00 21.02 -4.53
N LEU A 118 -14.80 20.28 -3.74
CA LEU A 118 -14.60 20.10 -2.30
C LEU A 118 -13.25 19.42 -1.99
N TYR A 119 -12.92 18.36 -2.71
CA TYR A 119 -11.71 17.57 -2.53
C TYR A 119 -10.48 18.29 -3.08
N LYS A 120 -10.64 19.01 -4.19
CA LYS A 120 -9.58 19.82 -4.81
C LYS A 120 -9.22 21.07 -4.00
N THR A 121 -10.14 21.59 -3.21
CA THR A 121 -9.94 22.86 -2.52
C THR A 121 -9.21 22.66 -1.20
N GLY A 122 -7.90 22.88 -1.21
CA GLY A 122 -7.10 23.00 0.00
C GLY A 122 -7.32 24.36 0.66
N ILE A 123 -7.92 24.40 1.85
CA ILE A 123 -7.98 25.63 2.64
C ILE A 123 -6.57 25.91 3.18
N ASN A 124 -5.84 26.78 2.51
CA ASN A 124 -4.53 27.22 2.95
C ASN A 124 -4.68 28.15 4.16
N ARG A 125 -4.82 27.57 5.36
CA ARG A 125 -4.97 28.35 6.60
C ARG A 125 -3.64 28.86 7.15
N TYR A 126 -2.49 28.38 6.64
CA TYR A 126 -1.20 28.61 7.29
C TYR A 126 -0.03 28.63 6.29
N THR A 127 0.84 29.63 6.40
CA THR A 127 2.23 29.50 5.95
C THR A 127 2.90 28.44 6.81
N TYR A 128 3.24 27.29 6.22
CA TYR A 128 3.89 26.21 6.95
C TYR A 128 5.28 26.61 7.42
N HIS A 129 5.51 26.59 8.74
CA HIS A 129 6.83 26.81 9.33
C HIS A 129 7.41 25.48 9.81
N PHE A 130 8.46 25.01 9.14
CA PHE A 130 9.08 23.72 9.43
C PHE A 130 9.55 23.58 10.90
N TRP A 131 10.01 24.67 11.50
CA TRP A 131 10.53 24.68 12.87
C TRP A 131 9.43 24.77 13.95
N ASN A 132 8.18 24.98 13.58
CA ASN A 132 7.07 24.95 14.52
C ASN A 132 6.63 23.50 14.77
N ILE A 133 7.25 22.85 15.75
CA ILE A 133 7.03 21.43 16.07
C ILE A 133 5.62 21.07 16.53
N THR A 134 4.82 22.06 16.94
CA THR A 134 3.43 21.86 17.41
C THR A 134 2.37 22.11 16.34
N ASP A 135 2.76 22.64 15.19
CA ASP A 135 1.83 23.03 14.12
C ASP A 135 1.79 21.99 12.99
N ALA A 136 0.77 22.09 12.13
CA ALA A 136 0.63 21.22 10.98
C ALA A 136 1.72 21.49 9.92
N PHE A 137 2.19 20.42 9.27
CA PHE A 137 3.12 20.51 8.14
C PHE A 137 2.68 19.51 7.05
N PRO A 138 2.83 19.82 5.74
CA PRO A 138 2.25 19.03 4.64
C PRO A 138 3.06 17.75 4.33
N PHE A 139 3.33 16.92 5.34
CA PHE A 139 3.97 15.64 5.16
C PHE A 139 3.02 14.61 4.57
N SER A 140 3.49 13.89 3.55
CA SER A 140 2.77 12.73 3.02
C SER A 140 3.02 11.52 3.90
N VAL A 141 2.00 11.08 4.62
CA VAL A 141 2.02 9.87 5.48
C VAL A 141 2.57 8.65 4.72
N SER A 142 2.11 8.44 3.48
CA SER A 142 2.59 7.34 2.65
C SER A 142 4.07 7.47 2.25
N LYS A 143 4.58 8.68 1.98
CA LYS A 143 6.02 8.88 1.69
C LYS A 143 6.88 8.58 2.93
N ILE A 144 6.44 9.04 4.10
CA ILE A 144 7.14 8.77 5.37
C ILE A 144 7.25 7.26 5.59
N ASN A 145 6.13 6.53 5.50
CA ASN A 145 6.16 5.07 5.67
C ASN A 145 7.02 4.36 4.62
N GLN A 146 7.03 4.81 3.37
CA GLN A 146 7.91 4.24 2.34
C GLN A 146 9.39 4.41 2.71
N ILE A 147 9.79 5.59 3.19
CA ILE A 147 11.16 5.87 3.64
C ILE A 147 11.49 5.02 4.87
N LEU A 148 10.56 4.95 5.84
CA LEU A 148 10.73 4.18 7.06
C LEU A 148 10.93 2.68 6.77
N ASN A 149 10.15 2.11 5.85
CA ASN A 149 10.31 0.71 5.45
C ASN A 149 11.71 0.45 4.85
N LEU A 150 12.22 1.37 4.03
CA LEU A 150 13.58 1.26 3.48
C LEU A 150 14.65 1.39 4.56
N PHE A 151 14.44 2.28 5.54
CA PHE A 151 15.32 2.39 6.70
C PHE A 151 15.36 1.09 7.52
N VAL A 152 14.19 0.49 7.80
CA VAL A 152 14.10 -0.80 8.51
C VAL A 152 14.76 -1.91 7.68
N ALA A 153 14.58 -1.93 6.35
CA ALA A 153 15.28 -2.86 5.47
C ALA A 153 16.81 -2.68 5.55
N ALA A 154 17.30 -1.45 5.61
CA ALA A 154 18.74 -1.16 5.77
C ALA A 154 19.27 -1.65 7.13
N ILE A 155 18.49 -1.51 8.21
CA ILE A 155 18.82 -2.11 9.51
C ILE A 155 18.94 -3.63 9.39
N TRP A 156 17.96 -4.30 8.77
CA TRP A 156 18.01 -5.75 8.60
C TRP A 156 19.19 -6.22 7.76
N LEU A 157 19.51 -5.46 6.71
CA LEU A 157 20.68 -5.71 5.89
C LEU A 157 21.97 -5.58 6.72
N PHE A 158 22.09 -4.53 7.53
CA PHE A 158 23.22 -4.37 8.47
C PHE A 158 23.31 -5.51 9.48
N LEU A 159 22.19 -5.92 10.09
CA LEU A 159 22.16 -7.03 11.05
C LEU A 159 22.58 -8.34 10.38
N SER A 160 22.09 -8.60 9.16
CA SER A 160 22.49 -9.77 8.36
C SER A 160 24.00 -9.77 8.09
N PHE A 161 24.57 -8.63 7.68
CA PHE A 161 26.02 -8.51 7.49
C PHE A 161 26.81 -8.69 8.77
N ARG A 162 26.34 -8.14 9.89
CA ARG A 162 26.97 -8.34 11.20
C ARG A 162 26.99 -9.83 11.57
N THR A 163 25.89 -10.55 11.37
CA THR A 163 25.82 -12.00 11.63
C THR A 163 26.81 -12.77 10.75
N LEU A 164 26.97 -12.39 9.48
CA LEU A 164 27.95 -12.98 8.57
C LEU A 164 29.40 -12.62 8.88
N PHE A 165 29.65 -11.46 9.48
CA PHE A 165 31.00 -11.04 9.84
C PHE A 165 31.54 -11.78 11.06
N LEU A 166 30.66 -12.14 12.00
CA LEU A 166 31.04 -12.77 13.28
C LEU A 166 31.17 -14.30 13.19
N ILE A 167 30.80 -14.92 12.07
CA ILE A 167 30.78 -16.37 11.95
C ILE A 167 32.16 -16.97 11.62
N GLN A 168 32.44 -18.11 12.25
CA GLN A 168 33.51 -19.03 11.86
C GLN A 168 32.97 -20.07 10.86
N TRP A 169 33.54 -20.12 9.66
CA TRP A 169 33.07 -20.96 8.54
C TRP A 169 33.57 -22.41 8.60
N SER A 170 33.87 -22.94 9.78
CA SER A 170 34.32 -24.33 9.95
C SER A 170 33.17 -25.32 9.75
N GLU A 171 31.98 -25.00 10.26
CA GLU A 171 30.83 -25.91 10.24
C GLU A 171 30.13 -25.97 8.88
N PRO A 172 29.85 -27.18 8.34
CA PRO A 172 29.07 -27.34 7.11
C PRO A 172 27.64 -26.81 7.20
N SER A 173 26.98 -26.90 8.37
CA SER A 173 25.61 -26.44 8.57
C SER A 173 25.46 -24.93 8.35
N HIS A 174 26.47 -24.16 8.75
CA HIS A 174 26.52 -22.72 8.55
C HIS A 174 26.58 -22.34 7.06
N LYS A 175 27.42 -23.05 6.29
CA LYS A 175 27.53 -22.86 4.83
C LYS A 175 26.21 -23.20 4.14
N ALA A 176 25.61 -24.34 4.50
CA ALA A 176 24.33 -24.76 3.96
C ALA A 176 23.23 -23.73 4.25
N THR A 177 23.11 -23.30 5.50
CA THR A 177 22.13 -22.29 5.93
C THR A 177 22.32 -20.98 5.19
N PHE A 178 23.55 -20.47 5.12
CA PHE A 178 23.86 -19.25 4.37
C PHE A 178 23.42 -19.36 2.90
N LEU A 179 23.84 -20.41 2.21
CA LEU A 179 23.54 -20.60 0.79
C LEU A 179 22.04 -20.74 0.52
N VAL A 180 21.37 -21.62 1.27
CA VAL A 180 19.94 -21.90 1.08
C VAL A 180 19.10 -20.68 1.43
N THR A 181 19.30 -20.07 2.61
CA THR A 181 18.53 -18.90 3.03
C THR A 181 18.76 -17.73 2.09
N THR A 182 20.00 -17.46 1.66
CA THR A 182 20.28 -16.39 0.70
C THR A 182 19.61 -16.66 -0.64
N ALA A 183 19.75 -17.86 -1.20
CA ALA A 183 19.17 -18.21 -2.49
C ALA A 183 17.64 -18.08 -2.46
N VAL A 184 16.99 -18.64 -1.43
CA VAL A 184 15.53 -18.54 -1.24
C VAL A 184 15.09 -17.07 -1.14
N SER A 185 15.83 -16.24 -0.41
CA SER A 185 15.48 -14.84 -0.25
C SER A 185 15.70 -14.02 -1.51
N VAL A 186 16.78 -14.25 -2.26
CA VAL A 186 17.00 -13.61 -3.57
C VAL A 186 15.88 -14.00 -4.55
N VAL A 187 15.53 -15.27 -4.63
CA VAL A 187 14.41 -15.75 -5.47
C VAL A 187 13.10 -15.10 -5.02
N THR A 188 12.84 -15.05 -3.71
CA THR A 188 11.62 -14.43 -3.16
C THR A 188 11.56 -12.94 -3.50
N LEU A 189 12.64 -12.19 -3.31
CA LEU A 189 12.69 -10.76 -3.67
C LEU A 189 12.50 -10.54 -5.18
N TRP A 190 13.07 -11.40 -6.00
CA TRP A 190 12.86 -11.38 -7.45
C TRP A 190 11.41 -11.67 -7.82
N LEU A 191 10.78 -12.67 -7.20
CA LEU A 191 9.36 -13.00 -7.40
C LEU A 191 8.46 -11.84 -6.95
N LEU A 192 8.72 -11.26 -5.78
CA LEU A 192 7.99 -10.08 -5.29
C LEU A 192 8.11 -8.91 -6.27
N TYR A 193 9.29 -8.66 -6.83
CA TYR A 193 9.48 -7.59 -7.79
C TYR A 193 8.85 -7.88 -9.17
N LYS A 194 9.00 -9.11 -9.69
CA LYS A 194 8.57 -9.47 -11.05
C LYS A 194 7.10 -9.86 -11.11
N GLN A 195 6.66 -10.78 -10.26
CA GLN A 195 5.28 -11.29 -10.22
C GLN A 195 4.36 -10.42 -9.36
N GLY A 196 4.89 -9.67 -8.39
CA GLY A 196 4.09 -8.72 -7.60
C GLY A 196 3.64 -7.47 -8.36
N ARG A 197 4.06 -7.30 -9.62
CA ARG A 197 3.63 -6.20 -10.49
C ARG A 197 2.44 -6.64 -11.34
N THR A 198 1.36 -5.87 -11.29
CA THR A 198 0.25 -6.00 -12.24
C THR A 198 0.74 -5.64 -13.65
N SER A 199 0.48 -6.51 -14.63
CA SER A 199 0.82 -6.31 -16.03
C SER A 199 -0.38 -5.76 -16.80
N LYS A 200 -0.15 -5.14 -17.98
CA LYS A 200 -1.24 -4.69 -18.85
C LYS A 200 -2.13 -5.84 -19.34
N THR A 201 -1.55 -7.03 -19.48
CA THR A 201 -2.26 -8.24 -19.92
C THR A 201 -3.30 -8.70 -18.88
N ASP A 202 -3.10 -8.40 -17.60
CA ASP A 202 -4.08 -8.71 -16.55
C ASP A 202 -5.33 -7.79 -16.61
N ALA A 203 -5.27 -6.69 -17.39
CA ALA A 203 -6.37 -5.73 -17.53
C ALA A 203 -7.31 -6.05 -18.71
N GLU A 204 -6.87 -6.82 -19.70
CA GLU A 204 -7.66 -7.21 -20.87
C GLU A 204 -8.13 -8.66 -20.71
N ILE A 205 -9.36 -8.84 -20.21
CA ILE A 205 -9.98 -10.16 -20.06
C ILE A 205 -10.89 -10.40 -21.27
N GLU A 206 -10.62 -11.44 -22.06
CA GLU A 206 -11.52 -11.88 -23.12
C GLU A 206 -12.78 -12.51 -22.50
N VAL A 207 -13.91 -11.81 -22.59
CA VAL A 207 -15.19 -12.27 -22.02
C VAL A 207 -16.00 -13.00 -23.08
N ASN A 208 -16.05 -14.33 -22.98
CA ASN A 208 -16.96 -15.15 -23.79
C ASN A 208 -18.35 -15.24 -23.14
N LEU A 209 -19.30 -14.42 -23.59
CA LEU A 209 -20.67 -14.40 -23.07
C LEU A 209 -21.55 -15.45 -23.76
N ARG A 210 -22.10 -16.40 -22.98
CA ARG A 210 -23.19 -17.27 -23.43
C ARG A 210 -24.51 -16.82 -22.81
N GLN A 211 -25.36 -16.18 -23.60
CA GLN A 211 -26.69 -15.75 -23.17
C GLN A 211 -27.73 -16.83 -23.53
N ARG A 212 -28.48 -17.36 -22.54
CA ARG A 212 -29.59 -18.29 -22.79
C ARG A 212 -30.83 -17.49 -23.19
N ARG A 213 -31.47 -17.82 -24.32
CA ARG A 213 -32.79 -17.29 -24.71
C ARG A 213 -33.89 -18.22 -24.22
N TYR A 214 -34.92 -17.66 -23.60
CA TYR A 214 -36.15 -18.36 -23.28
C TYR A 214 -37.17 -18.11 -24.40
N VAL A 215 -37.78 -19.18 -24.92
CA VAL A 215 -38.85 -19.07 -25.91
C VAL A 215 -40.18 -19.11 -25.15
N SER A 216 -41.01 -18.07 -25.28
CA SER A 216 -42.39 -18.15 -24.76
C SER A 216 -43.16 -19.18 -25.58
N LYS A 217 -43.84 -20.09 -24.89
CA LYS A 217 -44.70 -21.10 -25.50
C LYS A 217 -45.81 -20.35 -26.25
N ARG A 218 -45.95 -20.54 -27.57
CA ARG A 218 -47.10 -19.99 -28.33
C ARG A 218 -48.37 -20.53 -27.67
N GLU A 219 -49.25 -19.62 -27.25
CA GLU A 219 -50.63 -19.97 -26.94
C GLU A 219 -51.22 -20.55 -28.22
N THR A 220 -51.48 -21.86 -28.19
CA THR A 220 -52.39 -22.49 -29.13
C THR A 220 -53.78 -21.94 -28.79
N SER A 221 -54.19 -20.89 -29.47
CA SER A 221 -55.60 -20.54 -29.63
C SER A 221 -56.29 -21.72 -30.31
N GLY A 222 -56.80 -22.63 -29.49
CA GLY A 222 -57.72 -23.69 -29.87
C GLY A 222 -59.13 -23.11 -29.94
N GLU A 223 -59.74 -23.34 -31.10
CA GLU A 223 -61.11 -23.05 -31.51
C GLU A 223 -62.18 -23.61 -30.57
#